data_AF-A0A4Q3AI87-F1
#
_entry.id   AF-A0A4Q3AI87-F1
#
_cell.length_a   1.000
_cell.length_b   1.000
_cell.length_c   1.000
_cell.angle_alpha   90.00
_cell.angle_beta   90.00
_cell.angle_gamma   90.00
#
_symmetry.space_group_name_H-M   'P 1'
#
loop_
_entity.id
_entity.type
_entity.pdbx_description
1 polymer ?
#
loop_
_entity_poly.entity_id
_entity_poly.type
_entity_poly.pdbx_seq_one_letter_code
_entity_poly.pdbx_strand_id
1 'polypeptide(L)'
;MSNDPRAFDKEKPAGQHLPYARQVDDHTIETRDGLLMQTIHLRGLLFETADTEEINYRKRLRDAMLQAIGSSRFALYHHIVRRRVDAELSAEYPDDFSRRLDAAWRARLAAKQLYVNELFLTLVRRPLPGRMGVL
;
A
#
# COMPACT_ATOMS: atom_id res chain seq x y z
N MET A 1 -8.89 -10.35 -25.06
CA MET A 1 -10.03 -10.38 -24.11
C MET A 1 -11.29 -10.41 -24.95
N SER A 2 -12.10 -11.47 -24.83
CA SER A 2 -13.31 -11.63 -25.65
C SER A 2 -14.37 -10.63 -25.19
N ASN A 3 -14.89 -9.81 -26.10
CA ASN A 3 -15.82 -8.72 -25.81
C ASN A 3 -17.26 -9.15 -26.15
N ASP A 4 -17.69 -10.30 -25.61
CA ASP A 4 -19.04 -10.83 -25.81
C ASP A 4 -19.97 -10.26 -24.71
N PRO A 5 -20.93 -9.38 -25.05
CA PRO A 5 -21.82 -8.75 -24.07
C PRO A 5 -22.67 -9.76 -23.27
N ARG A 6 -22.95 -10.95 -23.82
CA ARG A 6 -23.72 -11.99 -23.10
C ARG A 6 -22.92 -12.70 -22.00
N ALA A 7 -21.60 -12.62 -22.05
CA ALA A 7 -20.74 -13.15 -21.00
C ALA A 7 -20.78 -12.22 -19.77
N PHE A 8 -20.75 -10.90 -19.99
CA PHE A 8 -20.83 -9.89 -18.93
C PHE A 8 -22.17 -9.91 -18.18
N ASP A 9 -23.29 -10.16 -18.85
CA ASP A 9 -24.62 -10.25 -18.19
C ASP A 9 -24.75 -11.43 -17.21
N LYS A 10 -23.88 -12.44 -17.32
CA LYS A 10 -23.83 -13.58 -16.40
C LYS A 10 -22.81 -13.41 -15.28
N GLU A 11 -21.93 -12.42 -15.38
CA GLU A 11 -20.91 -12.15 -14.39
C GLU A 11 -21.49 -11.31 -13.25
N LYS A 12 -21.22 -11.74 -12.01
CA LYS A 12 -21.55 -10.91 -10.85
C LYS A 12 -20.69 -9.65 -10.89
N PRO A 13 -21.28 -8.46 -10.68
CA PRO A 13 -20.49 -7.24 -10.57
C PRO A 13 -19.41 -7.39 -9.50
N ALA A 14 -18.19 -6.90 -9.76
CA ALA A 14 -17.07 -6.99 -8.82
C ALA A 14 -17.44 -6.45 -7.42
N GLY A 15 -18.30 -5.42 -7.36
CA GLY A 15 -18.81 -4.86 -6.12
C GLY A 15 -19.60 -5.84 -5.24
N GLN A 16 -20.19 -6.91 -5.79
CA GLN A 16 -20.82 -7.95 -4.96
C GLN A 16 -19.79 -8.70 -4.11
N HIS A 17 -18.56 -8.84 -4.59
CA HIS A 17 -17.46 -9.51 -3.90
C HIS A 17 -16.71 -8.62 -2.91
N LEU A 18 -16.89 -7.30 -3.01
CA LEU A 18 -16.27 -6.35 -2.08
C LEU A 18 -17.07 -6.27 -0.78
N PRO A 19 -16.41 -6.30 0.39
CA PRO A 19 -17.09 -6.26 1.69
C PRO A 19 -17.54 -4.85 2.08
N TYR A 20 -17.44 -3.86 1.20
CA TYR A 20 -17.71 -2.45 1.50
C TYR A 20 -19.20 -2.14 1.46
N ALA A 21 -19.67 -1.40 2.46
CA ALA A 21 -21.04 -0.88 2.53
C ALA A 21 -21.09 0.59 2.09
N ARG A 22 -20.27 1.45 2.72
CA ARG A 22 -20.21 2.89 2.42
C ARG A 22 -18.91 3.52 2.91
N GLN A 23 -18.59 4.69 2.38
CA GLN A 23 -17.63 5.60 3.00
C GLN A 23 -18.33 6.37 4.11
N VAL A 24 -17.72 6.40 5.29
CA VAL A 24 -18.21 7.18 6.44
C VAL A 24 -17.65 8.60 6.39
N ASP A 25 -16.37 8.71 6.02
CA ASP A 25 -15.62 9.95 5.79
C ASP A 25 -14.53 9.69 4.73
N ASP A 26 -13.67 10.68 4.47
CA ASP A 26 -12.60 10.64 3.46
C ASP A 26 -11.56 9.52 3.68
N HIS A 27 -11.49 8.95 4.88
CA HIS A 27 -10.46 7.99 5.28
C HIS A 27 -11.03 6.68 5.84
N THR A 28 -12.33 6.61 6.08
CA THR A 28 -13.00 5.52 6.79
C THR A 28 -14.07 4.86 5.94
N ILE A 29 -13.97 3.54 5.79
CA ILE A 29 -14.97 2.70 5.11
C ILE A 29 -15.67 1.84 6.14
N GLU A 30 -17.00 1.76 6.06
CA GLU A 30 -17.80 0.78 6.77
C GLU A 30 -17.98 -0.47 5.91
N THR A 31 -17.74 -1.66 6.48
CA THR A 31 -18.00 -2.94 5.84
C THR A 31 -19.47 -3.34 6.00
N ARG A 32 -19.94 -4.28 5.18
CA ARG A 32 -21.32 -4.81 5.26
C ARG A 32 -21.62 -5.49 6.60
N ASP A 33 -20.59 -5.93 7.30
CA ASP A 33 -20.68 -6.54 8.63
C ASP A 33 -20.58 -5.50 9.76
N GLY A 34 -20.61 -4.19 9.44
CA GLY A 34 -20.58 -3.09 10.39
C GLY A 34 -19.19 -2.81 10.99
N LEU A 35 -18.11 -3.31 10.39
CA LEU A 35 -16.75 -3.00 10.82
C LEU A 35 -16.30 -1.68 10.18
N LEU A 36 -15.47 -0.91 10.89
CA LEU A 36 -14.83 0.27 10.32
C LEU A 36 -13.42 -0.08 9.89
N MET A 37 -12.99 0.39 8.73
CA MET A 37 -11.63 0.20 8.24
C MET A 37 -11.01 1.48 7.72
N GLN A 38 -9.71 1.62 7.96
CA GLN A 38 -8.86 2.66 7.38
C GLN A 38 -7.60 2.02 6.83
N THR A 39 -7.08 2.53 5.72
CA THR A 39 -5.86 2.02 5.09
C THR A 39 -4.83 3.14 4.97
N ILE A 40 -3.62 2.84 5.45
CA ILE A 40 -2.48 3.75 5.47
C ILE A 40 -1.45 3.22 4.48
N HIS A 41 -1.07 4.04 3.50
CA HIS A 41 0.06 3.75 2.62
C HIS A 41 1.37 4.16 3.31
N LEU A 42 2.22 3.18 3.60
CA LEU A 42 3.54 3.38 4.16
C LEU A 42 4.53 3.52 3.01
N ARG A 43 4.89 4.77 2.69
CA ARG A 43 6.04 5.06 1.81
C ARG A 43 7.28 4.55 2.56
N GLY A 44 7.84 3.43 2.09
CA GLY A 44 8.89 2.69 2.77
C GLY A 44 10.04 3.56 3.26
N LEU A 45 10.77 3.07 4.25
CA LEU A 45 11.92 3.77 4.84
C LEU A 45 13.22 3.22 4.24
N LEU A 46 14.09 4.13 3.77
CA LEU A 46 15.46 3.77 3.35
C LEU A 46 16.20 3.23 4.58
N PHE A 47 16.52 1.94 4.56
CA PHE A 47 17.21 1.25 5.67
C PHE A 47 18.67 0.94 5.34
N GLU A 48 19.05 0.90 4.06
CA GLU A 48 20.36 0.41 3.61
C GLU A 48 21.53 1.29 4.08
N THR A 49 21.26 2.57 4.37
CA THR A 49 22.25 3.52 4.92
C THR A 49 21.88 4.02 6.32
N ALA A 50 20.86 3.44 6.96
CA ALA A 50 20.44 3.85 8.28
C ALA A 50 21.32 3.19 9.35
N ASP A 51 21.69 3.97 10.37
CA ASP A 51 22.42 3.42 11.52
C ASP A 51 21.58 2.36 12.26
N THR A 52 22.26 1.40 12.87
CA THR A 52 21.65 0.32 13.65
C THR A 52 20.77 0.88 14.78
N GLU A 53 21.16 2.02 15.37
CA GLU A 53 20.36 2.70 16.40
C GLU A 53 19.00 3.17 15.87
N GLU A 54 18.99 3.76 14.67
CA GLU A 54 17.77 4.23 14.01
C GLU A 54 16.84 3.07 13.65
N ILE A 55 17.41 1.96 13.16
CA ILE A 55 16.65 0.73 12.89
C ILE A 55 16.02 0.20 14.18
N ASN A 56 16.78 0.16 15.27
CA ASN A 56 16.30 -0.35 16.55
C ASN A 56 15.25 0.56 17.19
N TYR A 57 15.39 1.88 17.06
CA TYR A 57 14.38 2.85 17.49
C TYR A 57 13.04 2.60 16.77
N ARG A 58 13.07 2.42 15.45
CA ARG A 58 11.87 2.13 14.65
C ARG A 58 11.21 0.81 15.00
N LYS A 59 12.00 -0.24 15.28
CA LYS A 59 11.47 -1.52 15.75
C LYS A 59 10.71 -1.36 17.07
N ARG A 60 11.28 -0.63 18.03
CA ARG A 60 10.61 -0.34 19.31
C ARG A 60 9.31 0.45 19.12
N LEU A 61 9.31 1.47 18.25
CA LEU A 61 8.10 2.23 17.96
C LEU A 61 7.01 1.34 17.35
N ARG A 62 7.36 0.46 16.40
CA ARG A 62 6.43 -0.51 15.82
C ARG A 62 5.86 -1.43 16.90
N ASP A 63 6.70 -1.98 17.76
CA ASP A 63 6.28 -2.93 18.78
C ASP A 63 5.36 -2.25 19.81
N ALA A 64 5.66 -1.01 20.20
CA ALA A 64 4.79 -0.19 21.06
C ALA A 64 3.44 0.11 20.38
N MET A 65 3.44 0.45 19.09
CA MET A 65 2.21 0.65 18.31
C MET A 65 1.36 -0.62 18.27
N LEU A 66 1.97 -1.78 18.01
CA LEU A 66 1.28 -3.08 18.01
C LEU A 66 0.70 -3.42 19.38
N GLN A 67 1.44 -3.13 20.45
CA GLN A 67 0.97 -3.35 21.81
C GLN A 67 -0.19 -2.40 22.18
N ALA A 68 -0.14 -1.14 21.74
CA ALA A 68 -1.19 -0.15 21.98
C ALA A 68 -2.51 -0.51 21.29
N ILE A 69 -2.46 -1.11 20.10
CA ILE A 69 -3.66 -1.59 19.38
C ILE A 69 -4.10 -3.00 19.81
N GLY A 70 -3.36 -3.68 20.68
CA GLY A 70 -3.55 -5.07 21.12
C GLY A 70 -4.80 -5.33 21.97
N SER A 71 -5.86 -4.53 21.81
CA SER A 71 -7.19 -4.83 22.36
C SER A 71 -7.99 -5.67 21.35
N SER A 72 -8.93 -6.49 21.82
CA SER A 72 -9.79 -7.33 20.94
C SER A 72 -10.68 -6.55 19.95
N ARG A 73 -10.68 -5.21 20.02
CA ARG A 73 -11.50 -4.32 19.20
C ARG A 73 -10.85 -3.94 17.88
N PHE A 74 -9.53 -4.10 17.77
CA PHE A 74 -8.78 -3.76 16.58
C PHE A 74 -8.14 -5.00 15.97
N ALA A 75 -8.17 -5.07 14.64
CA ALA A 75 -7.41 -6.03 13.86
C ALA A 75 -6.53 -5.25 12.88
N LEU A 76 -5.31 -5.76 12.67
CA LEU A 76 -4.33 -5.15 11.78
C LEU A 76 -4.04 -6.10 10.63
N TYR A 77 -4.22 -5.60 9.41
CA TYR A 77 -3.84 -6.29 8.19
C TYR A 77 -2.70 -5.52 7.53
N HIS A 78 -1.72 -6.24 7.01
CA HIS A 78 -0.68 -5.65 6.16
C HIS A 78 -0.70 -6.35 4.81
N HIS A 79 -0.54 -5.59 3.74
CA HIS A 79 -0.36 -6.15 2.41
C HIS A 79 0.71 -5.38 1.66
N ILE A 80 1.47 -6.11 0.84
CA ILE A 80 2.54 -5.56 0.01
C ILE A 80 2.08 -5.63 -1.43
N VAL A 81 2.03 -4.48 -2.09
CA VAL A 81 1.80 -4.39 -3.52
C VAL A 81 3.16 -4.27 -4.20
N ARG A 82 3.54 -5.31 -4.93
CA ARG A 82 4.76 -5.32 -5.72
C ARG A 82 4.46 -4.78 -7.11
N ARG A 83 4.91 -3.57 -7.40
CA ARG A 83 4.67 -2.90 -8.68
C ARG A 83 5.95 -2.82 -9.48
N ARG A 84 5.88 -3.14 -10.77
CA ARG A 84 7.00 -2.92 -11.69
C ARG A 84 7.19 -1.41 -11.86
N VAL A 85 8.43 -0.95 -11.78
CA VAL A 85 8.79 0.44 -12.05
C VAL A 85 9.82 0.48 -13.16
N ASP A 86 9.74 1.52 -13.96
CA ASP A 86 10.83 1.92 -14.82
C ASP A 86 11.58 3.03 -14.08
N ALA A 87 12.87 2.83 -13.85
CA ALA A 87 13.72 3.84 -13.24
C ALA A 87 14.08 4.87 -14.31
N GLU A 88 13.16 5.80 -14.58
CA GLU A 88 13.42 6.95 -15.43
C GLU A 88 14.20 8.00 -14.62
N LEU A 89 15.51 7.99 -14.79
CA LEU A 89 16.38 9.08 -14.35
C LEU A 89 16.56 10.02 -15.54
N SER A 90 15.78 11.10 -15.61
CA SER A 90 15.99 12.16 -16.58
C SER A 90 17.23 12.96 -16.17
N ALA A 91 18.32 12.84 -16.92
CA ALA A 91 19.52 13.64 -16.72
C ALA A 91 20.06 14.12 -18.06
N GLU A 92 20.52 15.38 -18.07
CA GLU A 92 21.26 15.99 -19.18
C GLU A 92 22.73 16.10 -18.78
N TYR A 93 23.60 15.54 -19.61
CA TYR A 93 25.05 15.54 -19.35
C TYR A 93 25.79 16.36 -20.41
N PRO A 94 26.61 17.34 -20.00
CA PRO A 94 27.28 18.26 -20.92
C PRO A 94 28.41 17.57 -21.70
N ASP A 95 29.08 16.59 -21.12
CA ASP A 95 30.24 15.91 -21.73
C ASP A 95 29.89 14.57 -22.39
N ASP A 96 30.72 14.17 -23.36
CA ASP A 96 30.48 12.96 -24.16
C ASP A 96 30.66 11.65 -23.37
N PHE A 97 31.59 11.64 -22.43
CA PHE A 97 31.86 10.48 -21.60
C PHE A 97 30.65 10.14 -20.73
N SER A 98 30.12 11.13 -20.01
CA SER A 98 28.96 10.97 -19.14
C SER A 98 27.71 10.56 -19.92
N ARG A 99 27.48 11.12 -21.12
CA ARG A 99 26.38 10.68 -22.00
C ARG A 99 26.50 9.21 -22.40
N ARG A 100 27.70 8.76 -22.77
CA ARG A 100 27.94 7.36 -23.14
C ARG A 100 27.80 6.42 -21.95
N LEU A 101 28.25 6.85 -20.77
CA LEU A 101 28.09 6.10 -19.52
C LEU A 101 26.61 5.96 -19.15
N ASP A 102 25.85 7.05 -19.20
CA ASP A 102 24.40 7.04 -18.96
C ASP A 102 23.67 6.12 -19.93
N ALA A 103 23.98 6.20 -21.24
CA ALA A 103 23.37 5.32 -22.24
C ALA A 103 23.64 3.83 -21.97
N ALA A 104 24.89 3.47 -21.65
CA ALA A 104 25.25 2.09 -21.32
C ALA A 104 24.56 1.61 -20.02
N TRP A 105 24.49 2.49 -19.02
CA TRP A 105 23.80 2.20 -17.76
C TRP A 105 22.29 1.99 -17.96
N ARG A 106 21.62 2.88 -18.70
CA ARG A 106 20.20 2.77 -19.04
C ARG A 106 19.89 1.51 -19.83
N ALA A 107 20.72 1.14 -20.81
CA ALA A 107 20.55 -0.10 -21.56
C ALA A 107 20.59 -1.34 -20.64
N ARG A 108 21.53 -1.35 -19.68
CA ARG A 108 21.62 -2.42 -18.67
C ARG A 108 20.45 -2.41 -17.69
N LEU A 109 19.94 -1.23 -17.33
CA LEU A 109 18.81 -1.08 -16.42
C LEU A 109 17.49 -1.49 -17.07
N ALA A 110 17.28 -1.13 -18.34
CA ALA A 110 16.10 -1.51 -19.13
C ALA A 110 15.98 -3.03 -19.34
N ALA A 111 17.11 -3.74 -19.38
CA ALA A 111 17.12 -5.20 -19.41
C ALA A 111 16.67 -5.85 -18.08
N LYS A 112 16.60 -5.08 -16.99
CA LYS A 112 16.16 -5.56 -15.68
C LYS A 112 14.73 -5.15 -15.41
N GLN A 113 13.97 -6.05 -14.79
CA GLN A 113 12.67 -5.72 -14.25
C GLN A 113 12.85 -5.20 -12.83
N LEU A 114 12.74 -3.88 -12.66
CA LEU A 114 12.76 -3.26 -11.33
C LEU A 114 11.36 -3.30 -10.72
N TYR A 115 11.32 -3.50 -9.41
CA TYR A 115 10.08 -3.55 -8.65
C TYR A 115 10.23 -2.69 -7.40
N VAL A 116 9.17 -1.95 -7.08
CA VAL A 116 9.00 -1.31 -5.77
C VAL A 116 7.95 -2.09 -4.98
N ASN A 117 8.17 -2.17 -3.68
CA ASN A 117 7.21 -2.71 -2.73
C ASN A 117 6.53 -1.54 -2.04
N GLU A 118 5.24 -1.38 -2.29
CA GLU A 118 4.39 -0.43 -1.58
C GLU A 118 3.71 -1.19 -0.44
N LEU A 119 3.90 -0.72 0.79
CA LEU A 119 3.35 -1.37 1.99
C LEU A 119 2.08 -0.64 2.41
N PHE A 120 1.01 -1.39 2.59
CA PHE A 120 -0.26 -0.87 3.08
C PHE A 120 -0.60 -1.50 4.41
N LEU A 121 -1.07 -0.67 5.33
CA LEU A 121 -1.50 -1.05 6.65
C LEU A 121 -2.98 -0.75 6.79
N THR A 122 -3.80 -1.78 6.97
CA THR A 122 -5.24 -1.63 7.15
C THR A 122 -5.60 -1.91 8.60
N LEU A 123 -6.17 -0.91 9.26
CA LEU A 123 -6.72 -1.03 10.60
C LEU A 123 -8.22 -1.31 10.48
N VAL A 124 -8.69 -2.36 11.15
CA VAL A 124 -10.12 -2.70 11.25
C VAL A 124 -10.56 -2.58 12.70
N ARG A 125 -11.67 -1.90 12.95
CA ARG A 125 -12.24 -1.70 14.27
C ARG A 125 -13.66 -2.26 14.34
N ARG A 126 -13.96 -3.04 15.37
CA ARG A 126 -15.33 -3.41 15.73
C ARG A 126 -15.99 -2.31 16.58
N PRO A 127 -17.08 -1.68 16.14
CA PRO A 127 -17.83 -0.75 16.98
C PRO A 127 -18.47 -1.48 18.17
N LEU A 128 -18.64 -0.79 19.29
CA LEU A 128 -19.28 -1.37 20.48
C LEU A 128 -20.77 -1.59 20.23
N PRO A 129 -21.34 -2.77 20.57
CA PRO A 129 -22.79 -2.93 20.57
C PRO A 129 -23.39 -2.09 21.70
N GLY A 130 -24.05 -0.98 21.36
CA GLY A 130 -24.71 -0.10 22.32
C GLY A 130 -25.14 1.22 21.67
N ARG A 131 -26.39 1.63 21.90
CA ARG A 131 -26.97 2.89 21.40
C ARG A 131 -26.18 4.12 21.87
N MET A 132 -26.17 5.16 21.02
CA MET A 132 -25.61 6.52 21.12
C MET A 132 -24.21 6.68 20.50
N GLY A 133 -24.07 7.38 19.36
CA GLY A 133 -24.08 8.86 19.24
C GLY A 133 -22.61 9.30 19.24
N VAL A 134 -22.03 9.92 18.20
CA VAL A 134 -22.30 11.25 17.63
C VAL A 134 -21.63 11.26 16.23
N LEU A 135 -22.36 11.68 15.21
CA LEU A 135 -21.79 12.44 14.08
C LEU A 135 -21.94 13.92 14.43
#